data_AF-A0A832TZ02-F1
#
_entry.id   AF-A0A832TZ02-F1
#
_cell.length_a   1.000
_cell.length_b   1.000
_cell.length_c   1.000
_cell.angle_alpha   90.00
_cell.angle_beta   90.00
_cell.angle_gamma   90.00
#
_symmetry.space_group_name_H-M   'P 1'
#
loop_
_entity.id
_entity.type
_entity.pdbx_description
1 polymer ?
#
loop_
_entity_poly.entity_id
_entity_poly.type
_entity_poly.pdbx_seq_one_letter_code
_entity_poly.pdbx_strand_id
1 'polypeptide(L)'
;KMWSIYRFSMSHLKDFEPEDAENFPLDSLYTIDRWLLSKLNRLIDTATKEFDEYQFDSTFKAIRGFAWEILADNYLELVKGRLYGEDPEGRKAAQYVLYTTTRTLSLMLAPFIPFFAEEMYSRFDKESVHTQAWPSVNESLISEEAEAAGEMIKDITGETRRYKS
;
A
#
# COMPACT_ATOMS: atom_id res chain seq x y z
N LYS A 1 -1.93 -5.99 -14.22
CA LYS A 1 -0.98 -5.96 -13.08
C LYS A 1 -1.66 -5.72 -11.74
N MET A 2 -2.62 -4.78 -11.60
CA MET A 2 -3.40 -4.60 -10.36
C MET A 2 -4.03 -5.88 -9.80
N TRP A 3 -4.65 -6.70 -10.66
CA TRP A 3 -5.18 -8.01 -10.25
C TRP A 3 -4.11 -8.94 -9.63
N SER A 4 -2.89 -8.91 -10.16
CA SER A 4 -1.76 -9.70 -9.63
C SER A 4 -1.31 -9.20 -8.26
N ILE A 5 -1.27 -7.87 -8.08
CA ILE A 5 -0.97 -7.23 -6.78
C ILE A 5 -2.03 -7.64 -5.77
N TYR A 6 -3.32 -7.46 -6.11
CA TYR A 6 -4.44 -7.87 -5.28
C TYR A 6 -4.35 -9.34 -4.87
N ARG A 7 -4.18 -10.26 -5.84
CA ARG A 7 -4.06 -11.69 -5.55
C ARG A 7 -2.88 -12.03 -4.64
N PHE A 8 -1.73 -11.38 -4.84
CA PHE A 8 -0.58 -11.53 -3.97
C PHE A 8 -0.92 -11.06 -2.55
N SER A 9 -1.46 -9.84 -2.40
CA SER A 9 -1.88 -9.29 -1.12
C SER A 9 -2.84 -10.22 -0.40
N MET A 10 -3.92 -10.65 -1.07
CA MET A 10 -4.93 -11.52 -0.48
C MET A 10 -4.40 -12.87 -0.05
N SER A 11 -3.39 -13.41 -0.75
CA SER A 11 -2.78 -14.68 -0.36
C SER A 11 -2.05 -14.60 0.98
N HIS A 12 -1.53 -13.41 1.32
CA HIS A 12 -0.79 -13.13 2.55
C HIS A 12 -1.66 -12.53 3.66
N LEU A 13 -2.90 -12.14 3.36
CA LEU A 13 -3.86 -11.56 4.33
C LEU A 13 -4.97 -12.54 4.71
N LYS A 14 -4.77 -13.85 4.50
CA LYS A 14 -5.77 -14.87 4.84
C LYS A 14 -5.96 -15.04 6.35
N ASP A 15 -4.90 -14.78 7.10
CA ASP A 15 -4.80 -14.91 8.56
C ASP A 15 -4.61 -13.55 9.24
N PHE A 16 -4.96 -12.46 8.54
CA PHE A 16 -4.89 -11.09 9.04
C PHE A 16 -6.27 -10.45 8.88
N GLU A 17 -6.92 -10.16 10.00
CA GLU A 17 -8.30 -9.69 10.07
C GLU A 17 -8.35 -8.18 10.39
N PRO A 18 -9.50 -7.50 10.18
CA PRO A 18 -9.63 -6.07 10.46
C PRO A 18 -9.22 -5.67 11.90
N GLU A 19 -9.55 -6.51 12.88
CA GLU A 19 -9.20 -6.29 14.29
C GLU A 19 -7.68 -6.26 14.53
N ASP A 20 -6.91 -7.02 13.75
CA ASP A 20 -5.45 -7.01 13.79
C ASP A 20 -4.90 -5.67 13.30
N ALA A 21 -5.56 -5.08 12.29
CA ALA A 21 -5.19 -3.77 11.75
C ALA A 21 -5.48 -2.64 12.75
N GLU A 22 -6.65 -2.67 13.39
CA GLU A 22 -7.09 -1.65 14.34
C GLU A 22 -6.20 -1.57 15.58
N ASN A 23 -5.69 -2.72 16.04
CA ASN A 23 -4.88 -2.83 17.26
C ASN A 23 -3.37 -2.92 16.98
N PHE A 24 -2.93 -2.68 15.74
CA PHE A 24 -1.53 -2.87 15.37
C PHE A 24 -0.60 -1.83 16.02
N PRO A 25 0.47 -2.25 16.73
CA PRO A 25 1.43 -1.33 17.34
C PRO A 25 2.35 -0.69 16.29
N LEU A 26 2.12 0.57 15.93
CA LEU A 26 2.88 1.28 14.89
C LEU A 26 4.40 1.36 15.17
N ASP A 27 4.81 1.27 16.43
CA ASP A 27 6.24 1.24 16.80
C ASP A 27 6.96 -0.03 16.33
N SER A 28 6.22 -1.11 16.07
CA SER A 28 6.75 -2.36 15.51
C SER A 28 7.02 -2.29 14.00
N LEU A 29 6.71 -1.17 13.33
CA LEU A 29 6.96 -0.99 11.90
C LEU A 29 8.45 -0.79 11.60
N TYR A 30 8.93 -1.49 10.58
CA TYR A 30 10.31 -1.39 10.11
C TYR A 30 10.44 -0.17 9.19
N THR A 31 11.67 0.26 8.88
CA THR A 31 11.90 1.43 8.03
C THR A 31 11.18 1.35 6.69
N ILE A 32 11.20 0.17 6.03
CA ILE A 32 10.55 0.01 4.72
C ILE A 32 9.00 0.02 4.81
N ASP A 33 8.45 -0.36 5.96
CA ASP A 33 7.02 -0.28 6.24
C ASP A 33 6.58 1.17 6.36
N ARG A 34 7.33 1.94 7.15
CA ARG A 34 7.13 3.39 7.33
C ARG A 34 7.31 4.14 6.01
N TRP A 35 8.29 3.73 5.19
CA TRP A 35 8.49 4.27 3.84
C TRP A 35 7.23 4.13 2.98
N LEU A 36 6.66 2.91 2.88
CA LEU A 36 5.47 2.71 2.06
C LEU A 36 4.25 3.48 2.61
N LEU A 37 4.04 3.50 3.92
CA LEU A 37 2.94 4.26 4.52
C LEU A 37 3.10 5.78 4.31
N SER A 38 4.32 6.31 4.37
CA SER A 38 4.59 7.72 4.04
C SER A 38 4.23 8.01 2.59
N LYS A 39 4.70 7.17 1.65
CA LYS A 39 4.37 7.30 0.21
C LYS A 39 2.87 7.17 -0.05
N LEU A 40 2.16 6.29 0.66
CA LEU A 40 0.71 6.14 0.55
C LEU A 40 -0.01 7.41 1.00
N ASN A 41 0.40 8.03 2.11
CA ASN A 41 -0.21 9.28 2.59
C ASN A 41 0.08 10.46 1.65
N ARG A 42 1.28 10.52 1.06
CA ARG A 42 1.59 11.47 -0.02
C ARG A 42 0.73 11.26 -1.26
N LEU A 43 0.45 10.00 -1.61
CA LEU A 43 -0.47 9.67 -2.70
C LEU A 43 -1.89 10.14 -2.39
N ILE A 44 -2.41 9.89 -1.18
CA ILE A 44 -3.75 10.34 -0.77
C ILE A 44 -3.83 11.87 -0.90
N ASP A 45 -2.84 12.61 -0.38
CA ASP A 45 -2.80 14.07 -0.47
C ASP A 45 -2.81 14.56 -1.92
N THR A 46 -1.91 14.02 -2.75
CA THR A 46 -1.79 14.40 -4.16
C THR A 46 -3.07 14.08 -4.94
N ALA A 47 -3.58 12.86 -4.79
CA ALA A 47 -4.77 12.40 -5.49
C ALA A 47 -6.00 13.19 -5.07
N THR A 48 -6.16 13.50 -3.78
CA THR A 48 -7.27 14.33 -3.29
C THR A 48 -7.25 15.71 -3.94
N LYS A 49 -6.09 16.39 -3.94
CA LYS A 49 -5.93 17.71 -4.57
C LYS A 49 -6.25 17.68 -6.06
N GLU A 50 -5.68 16.72 -6.79
CA GLU A 50 -5.93 16.57 -8.23
C GLU A 50 -7.40 16.26 -8.52
N PHE A 51 -8.04 15.42 -7.70
CA PHE A 51 -9.43 15.03 -7.87
C PHE A 51 -10.37 16.22 -7.61
N ASP A 52 -10.09 17.04 -6.58
CA ASP A 52 -10.82 18.28 -6.28
C ASP A 52 -10.68 19.33 -7.39
N GLU A 53 -9.54 19.33 -8.10
CA GLU A 53 -9.28 20.17 -9.29
C GLU A 53 -9.78 19.54 -10.60
N TYR A 54 -10.57 18.47 -10.53
CA TYR A 54 -11.12 17.73 -11.67
C TYR A 54 -10.04 17.13 -12.62
N GLN A 55 -8.82 16.93 -12.14
CA GLN A 55 -7.70 16.31 -12.86
C GLN A 55 -7.73 14.78 -12.76
N PHE A 56 -8.82 14.18 -13.26
CA PHE A 56 -9.07 12.73 -13.12
C PHE A 56 -7.99 11.85 -13.77
N ASP A 57 -7.44 12.28 -14.92
CA ASP A 57 -6.40 11.52 -15.60
C ASP A 57 -5.07 11.54 -14.82
N SER A 58 -4.71 12.68 -14.22
CA SER A 58 -3.54 12.80 -13.35
C SER A 58 -3.71 11.95 -12.10
N THR A 59 -4.87 12.05 -11.45
CA THR A 59 -5.20 11.27 -10.25
C THR A 59 -5.05 9.77 -10.52
N PHE A 60 -5.64 9.29 -11.61
CA PHE A 60 -5.56 7.86 -11.97
C PHE A 60 -4.13 7.44 -12.33
N LYS A 61 -3.35 8.29 -13.01
CA LYS A 61 -1.94 8.03 -13.29
C LYS A 61 -1.12 7.93 -12.02
N ALA A 62 -1.36 8.80 -11.03
CA ALA A 62 -0.67 8.79 -9.74
C ALA A 62 -0.97 7.49 -8.97
N ILE A 63 -2.25 7.10 -8.86
CA ILE A 63 -2.66 5.85 -8.19
C ILE A 63 -2.03 4.64 -8.87
N ARG A 64 -2.10 4.59 -10.21
CA ARG A 64 -1.52 3.49 -10.99
C ARG A 64 0.00 3.43 -10.86
N GLY A 65 0.67 4.58 -10.90
CA GLY A 65 2.11 4.72 -10.73
C GLY A 65 2.56 4.21 -9.36
N PHE A 66 1.89 4.62 -8.29
CA PHE A 66 2.16 4.11 -6.95
C PHE A 66 1.99 2.59 -6.87
N ALA A 67 0.85 2.07 -7.34
CA ALA A 67 0.58 0.64 -7.23
C ALA A 67 1.59 -0.21 -8.01
N TRP A 68 2.04 0.28 -9.16
CA TRP A 68 3.02 -0.42 -9.98
C TRP A 68 4.46 -0.27 -9.44
N GLU A 69 4.94 0.96 -9.35
CA GLU A 69 6.36 1.25 -9.13
C GLU A 69 6.71 1.17 -7.64
N ILE A 70 5.91 1.79 -6.77
CA ILE A 70 6.23 1.87 -5.34
C ILE A 70 5.83 0.56 -4.64
N LEU A 71 4.60 0.10 -4.86
CA LEU A 71 4.10 -1.10 -4.21
C LEU A 71 4.68 -2.38 -4.86
N ALA A 72 4.38 -2.64 -6.13
CA ALA A 72 4.66 -3.94 -6.73
C ALA A 72 6.16 -4.19 -7.01
N ASP A 73 6.81 -3.27 -7.72
CA ASP A 73 8.21 -3.48 -8.15
C ASP A 73 9.21 -3.34 -6.99
N ASN A 74 8.82 -2.60 -5.93
CA ASN A 74 9.69 -2.29 -4.81
C ASN A 74 9.22 -2.91 -3.49
N TYR A 75 8.19 -2.35 -2.84
CA TYR A 75 7.81 -2.77 -1.49
C TYR A 75 7.55 -4.28 -1.39
N LEU A 76 6.69 -4.84 -2.26
CA LEU A 76 6.36 -6.27 -2.21
C LEU A 76 7.62 -7.13 -2.33
N GLU A 77 8.53 -6.78 -3.23
CA GLU A 77 9.78 -7.52 -3.39
C GLU A 77 10.71 -7.41 -2.17
N LEU A 78 10.74 -6.25 -1.51
CA LEU A 78 11.55 -6.02 -0.31
C LEU A 78 11.01 -6.78 0.92
N VAL A 79 9.70 -6.96 1.01
CA VAL A 79 9.07 -7.60 2.18
C VAL A 79 8.76 -9.07 2.00
N LYS A 80 8.92 -9.65 0.79
CA LYS A 80 8.72 -11.09 0.52
C LYS A 80 9.41 -11.98 1.54
N GLY A 81 10.66 -11.68 1.90
CA GLY A 81 11.40 -12.45 2.90
C GLY A 81 10.70 -12.51 4.26
N ARG A 82 10.05 -11.41 4.69
CA ARG A 82 9.25 -11.37 5.92
C ARG A 82 7.89 -12.04 5.75
N LEU A 83 7.24 -11.87 4.60
CA LEU A 83 5.94 -12.49 4.32
C LEU A 83 6.01 -14.02 4.27
N TYR A 84 7.10 -14.59 3.74
CA TYR A 84 7.33 -16.04 3.68
C TYR A 84 8.18 -16.60 4.83
N GLY A 85 8.71 -15.72 5.67
CA GLY A 85 9.67 -16.08 6.72
C GLY A 85 9.01 -16.61 7.99
N GLU A 86 9.88 -16.96 8.95
CA GLU A 86 9.48 -17.50 10.26
C GLU A 86 9.43 -16.44 11.38
N ASP A 87 9.73 -15.17 11.08
CA ASP A 87 9.61 -14.03 12.01
C ASP A 87 8.15 -13.55 12.09
N PRO A 88 7.38 -13.92 13.14
CA PRO A 88 5.95 -13.63 13.17
C PRO A 88 5.66 -12.14 13.32
N GLU A 89 6.49 -11.41 14.06
CA GLU A 89 6.30 -9.97 14.30
C GLU A 89 6.64 -9.17 13.04
N GLY A 90 7.76 -9.48 12.39
CA GLY A 90 8.11 -8.88 11.11
C GLY A 90 7.10 -9.20 10.01
N ARG A 91 6.51 -10.41 10.02
CA ARG A 91 5.43 -10.79 9.11
C ARG A 91 4.16 -9.99 9.36
N LYS A 92 3.73 -9.85 10.62
CA LYS A 92 2.55 -9.05 10.99
C LYS A 92 2.70 -7.58 10.59
N ALA A 93 3.89 -7.00 10.78
CA ALA A 93 4.17 -5.63 10.32
C ALA A 93 3.99 -5.49 8.80
N ALA A 94 4.53 -6.42 8.02
CA ALA A 94 4.36 -6.42 6.57
C ALA A 94 2.89 -6.62 6.15
N GLN A 95 2.15 -7.49 6.85
CA GLN A 95 0.71 -7.72 6.62
C GLN A 95 -0.11 -6.46 6.94
N TYR A 96 0.15 -5.77 8.06
CA TYR A 96 -0.52 -4.53 8.42
C TYR A 96 -0.41 -3.46 7.31
N VAL A 97 0.81 -3.24 6.81
CA VAL A 97 1.04 -2.26 5.74
C VAL A 97 0.35 -2.71 4.45
N LEU A 98 0.39 -4.00 4.13
CA LEU A 98 -0.21 -4.55 2.92
C LEU A 98 -1.75 -4.47 2.95
N TYR A 99 -2.34 -4.74 4.12
CA TYR A 99 -3.76 -4.55 4.41
C TYR A 99 -4.14 -3.07 4.20
N THR A 100 -3.46 -2.17 4.91
CA THR A 100 -3.73 -0.73 4.89
C THR A 100 -3.62 -0.15 3.47
N THR A 101 -2.56 -0.52 2.76
CA THR A 101 -2.31 -0.06 1.39
C THR A 101 -3.35 -0.61 0.41
N THR A 102 -3.68 -1.90 0.48
CA THR A 102 -4.63 -2.52 -0.45
C THR A 102 -6.04 -1.99 -0.22
N ARG A 103 -6.46 -1.81 1.04
CA ARG A 103 -7.74 -1.19 1.40
C ARG A 103 -7.81 0.25 0.89
N THR A 104 -6.77 1.05 1.14
CA THR A 104 -6.73 2.44 0.68
C THR A 104 -6.80 2.52 -0.85
N LEU A 105 -6.04 1.71 -1.57
CA LEU A 105 -6.09 1.68 -3.04
C LEU A 105 -7.48 1.30 -3.56
N SER A 106 -8.19 0.37 -2.91
CA SER A 106 -9.55 0.02 -3.33
C SER A 106 -10.52 1.21 -3.20
N LEU A 107 -10.42 2.01 -2.12
CA LEU A 107 -11.20 3.25 -1.97
C LEU A 107 -10.85 4.27 -3.07
N MET A 108 -9.57 4.51 -3.31
CA MET A 108 -9.11 5.49 -4.31
C MET A 108 -9.46 5.10 -5.75
N LEU A 109 -9.55 3.79 -6.03
CA LEU A 109 -9.90 3.27 -7.35
C LEU A 109 -11.41 3.24 -7.60
N ALA A 110 -12.25 3.35 -6.56
CA ALA A 110 -13.70 3.22 -6.69
C ALA A 110 -14.32 4.15 -7.74
N PRO A 111 -13.92 5.43 -7.87
CA PRO A 111 -14.46 6.32 -8.91
C PRO A 111 -14.02 5.97 -10.34
N PHE A 112 -12.93 5.20 -10.51
CA PHE A 112 -12.32 4.92 -11.81
C PHE A 112 -12.62 3.51 -12.33
N ILE A 113 -12.59 2.51 -11.45
CA ILE A 113 -12.74 1.10 -11.80
C ILE A 113 -13.69 0.43 -10.79
N PRO A 114 -14.98 0.79 -10.78
CA PRO A 114 -15.89 0.54 -9.66
C PRO A 114 -16.08 -0.94 -9.31
N PHE A 115 -16.20 -1.81 -10.30
CA PHE A 115 -16.38 -3.25 -10.07
C PHE A 115 -15.12 -3.93 -9.53
N PHE A 116 -13.94 -3.50 -9.98
CA PHE A 116 -12.69 -4.06 -9.49
C PHE A 116 -12.37 -3.53 -8.08
N ALA A 117 -12.66 -2.26 -7.82
CA ALA A 117 -12.56 -1.67 -6.49
C ALA A 117 -13.49 -2.39 -5.49
N GLU A 118 -14.72 -2.70 -5.89
CA GLU A 118 -15.68 -3.47 -5.07
C GLU A 118 -15.13 -4.87 -4.73
N GLU A 119 -14.64 -5.60 -5.73
CA GLU A 119 -14.03 -6.92 -5.52
C GLU A 119 -12.84 -6.83 -4.56
N MET A 120 -11.96 -5.84 -4.73
CA MET A 120 -10.82 -5.62 -3.82
C MET A 120 -11.28 -5.28 -2.39
N TYR A 121 -12.29 -4.44 -2.25
CA TYR A 121 -12.75 -3.92 -0.97
C TYR A 121 -13.53 -4.96 -0.16
N SER A 122 -14.24 -5.87 -0.84
CA SER A 122 -15.11 -6.89 -0.23
C SER A 122 -14.41 -7.81 0.79
N ARG A 123 -13.06 -7.89 0.78
CA ARG A 123 -12.30 -8.60 1.80
C ARG A 123 -12.19 -7.84 3.12
N PHE A 124 -12.23 -6.51 3.09
CA PHE A 124 -12.02 -5.64 4.24
C PHE A 124 -13.32 -5.32 4.98
N ASP A 125 -14.42 -5.21 4.25
CA ASP A 125 -15.73 -4.86 4.78
C ASP A 125 -16.84 -5.54 3.97
N LYS A 126 -18.00 -5.75 4.58
CA LYS A 126 -19.21 -6.26 3.93
C LYS A 126 -20.00 -5.15 3.25
N GLU A 127 -19.81 -3.90 3.67
CA GLU A 127 -20.38 -2.75 2.98
C GLU A 127 -19.65 -2.49 1.65
N SER A 128 -20.38 -1.89 0.71
CA SER A 128 -19.81 -1.56 -0.60
C SER A 128 -18.75 -0.48 -0.47
N VAL A 129 -17.70 -0.55 -1.29
CA VAL A 129 -16.68 0.52 -1.36
C VAL A 129 -17.29 1.87 -1.72
N HIS A 130 -18.41 1.85 -2.46
CA HIS A 130 -19.11 3.04 -2.95
C HIS A 130 -19.91 3.77 -1.87
N THR A 131 -20.09 3.17 -0.68
CA THR A 131 -20.71 3.83 0.48
C THR A 131 -19.69 4.38 1.47
N GLN A 132 -18.40 4.16 1.21
CA GLN A 132 -17.32 4.56 2.10
C GLN A 132 -16.82 5.97 1.78
N ALA A 133 -16.23 6.61 2.79
CA ALA A 133 -15.56 7.89 2.60
C ALA A 133 -14.26 7.73 1.78
N TRP A 134 -13.92 8.77 1.02
CA TRP A 134 -12.59 8.91 0.45
C TRP A 134 -11.52 8.88 1.56
N PRO A 135 -10.35 8.24 1.35
CA PRO A 135 -9.33 8.16 2.39
C PRO A 135 -8.80 9.55 2.77
N SER A 136 -8.49 9.72 4.04
CA SER A 136 -7.89 10.95 4.58
C SER A 136 -6.40 10.76 4.85
N VAL A 137 -5.64 11.85 4.73
CA VAL A 137 -4.21 11.87 5.02
C VAL A 137 -4.01 11.72 6.52
N ASN A 138 -3.14 10.80 6.90
CA ASN A 138 -2.60 10.72 8.25
C ASN A 138 -1.18 11.31 8.26
N GLU A 139 -1.07 12.58 8.63
CA GLU A 139 0.19 13.33 8.69
C GLU A 139 1.23 12.67 9.61
N SER A 140 0.81 11.96 10.66
CA SER A 140 1.73 11.26 11.58
C SER A 140 2.48 10.09 10.94
N LEU A 141 1.98 9.59 9.81
CA LEU A 141 2.62 8.51 9.05
C LEU A 141 3.52 9.03 7.92
N ILE A 142 3.56 10.36 7.71
CA ILE A 142 4.50 10.98 6.79
C ILE A 142 5.83 11.19 7.50
N SER A 143 6.90 10.62 6.95
CA SER A 143 8.24 10.67 7.54
C SER A 143 9.30 10.84 6.47
N GLU A 144 9.89 12.03 6.40
CA GLU A 144 10.99 12.33 5.46
C GLU A 144 12.22 11.42 5.72
N GLU A 145 12.48 11.07 6.98
CA GLU A 145 13.55 10.16 7.37
C GLU A 145 13.31 8.75 6.82
N ALA A 146 12.11 8.19 7.01
CA ALA A 146 11.76 6.89 6.47
C ALA A 146 11.73 6.92 4.93
N GLU A 147 11.31 8.03 4.34
CA GLU A 147 11.38 8.23 2.90
C GLU A 147 12.81 8.16 2.39
N ALA A 148 13.73 8.95 2.95
CA ALA A 148 15.13 8.97 2.54
C ALA A 148 15.81 7.59 2.71
N ALA A 149 15.61 6.94 3.86
CA ALA A 149 16.18 5.63 4.12
C ALA A 149 15.58 4.54 3.22
N GLY A 150 14.27 4.57 2.98
CA GLY A 150 13.59 3.61 2.11
C GLY A 150 13.97 3.77 0.64
N GLU A 151 14.14 5.00 0.15
CA GLU A 151 14.67 5.24 -1.20
C GLU A 151 16.09 4.66 -1.36
N MET A 152 16.96 4.84 -0.36
CA MET A 152 18.31 4.26 -0.39
C MET A 152 18.27 2.73 -0.44
N ILE A 153 17.42 2.08 0.38
CA ILE A 153 17.25 0.62 0.38
C ILE A 153 16.74 0.13 -0.98
N LYS A 154 15.75 0.83 -1.54
CA LYS A 154 15.16 0.55 -2.85
C LYS A 154 16.23 0.60 -3.95
N ASP A 155 17.03 1.66 -3.99
CA ASP A 155 18.06 1.87 -5.01
C ASP A 155 19.17 0.81 -4.92
N ILE A 156 19.71 0.54 -3.72
CA ILE A 156 20.73 -0.50 -3.51
C ILE A 156 20.22 -1.88 -3.94
N THR A 157 18.98 -2.20 -3.59
CA THR A 157 18.36 -3.48 -3.97
C THR A 157 18.14 -3.56 -5.47
N GLY A 158 17.70 -2.47 -6.10
CA GLY A 158 17.51 -2.36 -7.55
C GLY A 158 18.82 -2.58 -8.32
N GLU A 159 19.90 -1.92 -7.90
CA GLU A 159 21.23 -2.09 -8.50
C GLU A 159 21.74 -3.53 -8.36
N THR A 160 21.54 -4.14 -7.19
CA THR A 160 21.91 -5.54 -6.94
C THR A 160 21.15 -6.50 -7.87
N ARG A 161 19.86 -6.26 -8.13
CA ARG A 161 19.06 -7.07 -9.06
C ARG A 161 19.52 -6.90 -10.50
N ARG A 162 19.83 -5.66 -10.91
CA ARG A 162 20.33 -5.35 -12.27
C ARG A 162 21.66 -6.05 -12.54
N TYR A 163 22.56 -6.07 -11.57
CA TYR A 163 23.85 -6.76 -11.72
C TYR A 163 23.72 -8.29 -11.89
N LYS A 164 22.71 -8.89 -11.25
CA LYS A 164 22.46 -10.34 -11.34
C LYS A 164 21.79 -10.79 -12.63
N SER A 165 21.16 -9.88 -13.38
CA SER A 165 20.41 -10.16 -14.62
C SER A 165 21.30 -10.08 -15.84
#